data_AF-A0A416EUD0-F1
#
_entry.id   AF-A0A416EUD0-F1
#
_cell.length_a   1.000
_cell.length_b   1.000
_cell.length_c   1.000
_cell.angle_alpha   90.00
_cell.angle_beta   90.00
_cell.angle_gamma   90.00
#
_symmetry.space_group_name_H-M   'P 1'
#
loop_
_entity.id
_entity.type
_entity.pdbx_description
1 polymer ?
#
loop_
_entity_poly.entity_id
_entity_poly.type
_entity_poly.pdbx_seq_one_letter_code
_entity_poly.pdbx_strand_id
1 'polypeptide(L)'
;MSKKTTVSGILLVLLVLATTPLLGTDNVSFLKWWLMTLVLGIGFYPAAAALFPRFHDRGWMFSKVLGIVVSGFAVFALGSFGLVPFTAPVCLITVGVLILASWIFGCFRYASMRRKSTS
;
A
#
# COMPACT_ATOMS: atom_id res chain seq x y z
N MET A 1 8.38 -26.20 8.19
CA MET A 1 8.14 -24.80 8.64
C MET A 1 9.37 -24.37 9.44
N SER A 2 10.05 -23.29 9.06
CA SER A 2 11.26 -22.85 9.76
C SER A 2 10.89 -22.31 11.15
N LYS A 3 11.68 -22.60 12.20
CA LYS A 3 11.43 -22.06 13.55
C LYS A 3 11.21 -20.53 13.54
N LYS A 4 11.86 -19.82 12.61
CA LYS A 4 11.71 -18.37 12.42
C LYS A 4 10.30 -17.93 11.99
N THR A 5 9.66 -18.67 11.09
CA THR A 5 8.29 -18.35 10.63
C THR A 5 7.24 -18.57 11.72
N THR A 6 7.44 -19.59 12.55
CA THR A 6 6.54 -19.86 13.68
C THR A 6 6.64 -18.76 14.74
N VAL A 7 7.86 -18.30 15.05
CA VAL A 7 8.09 -17.19 16.00
C VAL A 7 7.48 -15.88 15.50
N SER A 8 7.66 -15.53 14.21
CA SER A 8 7.00 -14.34 13.63
C SER A 8 5.48 -14.42 13.69
N GLY A 9 4.89 -15.60 13.44
CA GLY A 9 3.44 -15.79 13.54
C GLY A 9 2.94 -15.57 14.97
N ILE A 10 3.62 -16.15 15.97
CA ILE A 10 3.27 -15.96 17.38
C ILE A 10 3.40 -14.48 17.78
N LEU A 11 4.46 -13.80 17.35
CA LEU A 11 4.67 -12.38 17.62
C LEU A 11 3.55 -11.51 17.05
N LEU A 12 3.12 -11.78 15.81
CA LEU A 12 2.00 -11.07 15.18
C LEU A 12 0.70 -11.25 15.97
N VAL A 13 0.40 -12.48 16.41
CA VAL A 13 -0.80 -12.75 17.22
C VAL A 13 -0.75 -12.01 18.55
N LEU A 14 0.40 -12.03 19.24
CA LEU A 14 0.59 -11.27 20.48
C LEU A 14 0.42 -9.77 20.27
N LEU A 15 0.89 -9.22 19.14
CA LEU A 15 0.76 -7.81 18.82
C LEU A 15 -0.70 -7.42 18.58
N VAL A 16 -1.48 -8.26 17.89
CA VAL A 16 -2.93 -8.07 17.70
C VAL A 16 -3.70 -8.22 19.02
N LEU A 17 -3.28 -9.12 19.91
CA LEU A 17 -3.89 -9.24 21.24
C LEU A 17 -3.54 -8.05 22.14
N ALA A 18 -2.34 -7.49 22.02
CA ALA A 18 -1.90 -6.33 22.78
C ALA A 18 -2.67 -5.05 22.44
N THR A 19 -3.33 -4.97 21.28
CA THR A 19 -4.16 -3.81 20.94
C THR A 19 -5.50 -3.77 21.69
N THR A 20 -5.99 -4.90 22.25
CA THR A 20 -7.24 -4.92 23.02
C THR A 20 -7.14 -4.17 24.36
N PRO A 21 -6.13 -4.39 25.23
CA PRO A 21 -6.01 -3.61 26.46
C PRO A 21 -5.55 -2.17 26.19
N LEU A 22 -4.85 -1.93 25.08
CA LEU A 22 -4.22 -0.63 24.80
C LEU A 22 -5.19 0.38 24.17
N LEU A 23 -6.09 -0.06 23.29
CA LEU A 23 -7.06 0.80 22.59
C LEU A 23 -8.52 0.57 22.98
N GLY A 24 -8.83 -0.46 23.78
CA GLY A 24 -10.19 -0.75 24.21
C GLY A 24 -11.14 -0.96 23.03
N THR A 25 -12.20 -0.14 22.96
CA THR A 25 -13.24 -0.21 21.93
C THR A 25 -12.76 0.20 20.54
N ASP A 26 -11.71 1.01 20.44
CA ASP A 26 -11.23 1.56 19.16
C ASP A 26 -10.25 0.64 18.43
N ASN A 27 -9.94 -0.52 19.03
CA ASN A 27 -9.01 -1.50 18.48
C ASN A 27 -9.37 -1.91 17.04
N VAL A 28 -10.65 -2.16 16.77
CA VAL A 28 -11.12 -2.59 15.44
C VAL A 28 -10.85 -1.52 14.38
N SER A 29 -11.11 -0.25 14.69
CA SER A 29 -10.86 0.87 13.78
C SER A 29 -9.37 1.05 13.50
N PHE A 30 -8.53 0.91 14.53
CA PHE A 30 -7.08 0.96 14.42
C PHE A 30 -6.50 -0.17 13.56
N LEU A 31 -6.91 -1.41 13.82
CA LEU A 31 -6.49 -2.58 13.03
C LEU A 31 -6.92 -2.43 11.56
N LYS A 32 -8.16 -1.98 11.31
CA LYS A 32 -8.63 -1.69 9.95
C LYS A 32 -7.76 -0.64 9.26
N TRP A 33 -7.42 0.45 9.94
CA TRP A 33 -6.57 1.49 9.37
C TRP A 33 -5.17 0.98 8.99
N TRP A 34 -4.52 0.22 9.88
CA TRP A 34 -3.22 -0.39 9.59
C TRP A 34 -3.29 -1.41 8.47
N LEU A 35 -4.33 -2.23 8.42
CA LEU A 35 -4.56 -3.19 7.35
C LEU A 35 -4.74 -2.48 6.00
N MET A 36 -5.55 -1.41 5.95
CA MET A 36 -5.74 -0.63 4.73
C MET A 36 -4.46 0.05 4.26
N THR A 37 -3.66 0.59 5.19
CA THR A 37 -2.35 1.17 4.90
C THR A 37 -1.37 0.12 4.37
N LEU A 38 -1.46 -1.12 4.86
CA LEU A 38 -0.68 -2.25 4.37
C LEU A 38 -1.09 -2.63 2.95
N VAL A 39 -2.40 -2.74 2.68
CA VAL A 39 -2.94 -3.03 1.33
C VAL A 39 -2.51 -1.95 0.33
N LEU A 40 -2.64 -0.67 0.68
CA LEU A 40 -2.16 0.44 -0.14
C LEU A 40 -0.64 0.36 -0.37
N GLY A 41 0.13 0.07 0.69
CA GLY A 41 1.58 -0.09 0.58
C GLY A 41 2.00 -1.20 -0.38
N ILE A 42 1.32 -2.34 -0.38
CA ILE A 42 1.56 -3.43 -1.33
C ILE A 42 1.14 -3.01 -2.74
N GLY A 43 -0.03 -2.39 -2.88
CA GLY A 43 -0.55 -1.95 -4.18
C GLY A 43 0.34 -0.92 -4.88
N PHE A 44 0.94 0.00 -4.11
CA PHE A 44 1.84 1.03 -4.62
C PHE A 44 3.32 0.67 -4.59
N TYR A 45 3.67 -0.51 -4.07
CA TYR A 45 5.06 -0.97 -4.04
C TYR A 45 5.75 -1.00 -5.41
N PRO A 46 5.17 -1.56 -6.49
CA PRO A 46 5.86 -1.62 -7.78
C PRO A 46 6.18 -0.22 -8.35
N ALA A 47 5.29 0.76 -8.16
CA ALA A 47 5.56 2.16 -8.50
C ALA A 47 6.66 2.77 -7.62
N ALA A 48 6.60 2.55 -6.30
CA ALA A 48 7.63 3.05 -5.36
C ALA A 48 9.01 2.46 -5.67
N ALA A 49 9.09 1.16 -5.98
CA ALA A 49 10.33 0.47 -6.37
C ALA A 49 10.91 0.98 -7.69
N ALA A 50 10.05 1.39 -8.62
CA ALA A 50 10.49 1.98 -9.88
C ALA A 50 10.96 3.43 -9.74
N LEU A 51 10.40 4.19 -8.78
CA LEU A 51 10.81 5.56 -8.46
C LEU A 51 12.09 5.63 -7.62
N PHE A 52 12.27 4.66 -6.72
CA PHE A 52 13.36 4.62 -5.75
C PHE A 52 14.26 3.37 -5.92
N PRO A 53 14.82 3.11 -7.13
CA PRO A 53 15.55 1.87 -7.40
C PRO A 53 16.93 1.80 -6.70
N ARG A 54 17.48 2.94 -6.27
CA ARG A 54 18.78 3.03 -5.58
C ARG A 54 18.71 2.79 -4.07
N PHE A 55 17.51 2.78 -3.49
CA PHE A 55 17.35 2.51 -2.06
C PHE A 55 17.42 1.01 -1.79
N HIS A 56 18.00 0.64 -0.64
CA HIS A 56 18.11 -0.77 -0.21
C HIS A 56 16.73 -1.46 -0.16
N ASP A 57 15.73 -0.77 0.37
CA ASP A 57 14.36 -1.28 0.51
C ASP A 57 13.46 -0.99 -0.69
N ARG A 58 14.03 -0.51 -1.81
CA ARG A 58 13.30 -0.11 -3.03
C ARG A 58 12.07 0.76 -2.73
N GLY A 59 12.17 1.65 -1.74
CA GLY A 59 11.09 2.55 -1.36
C GLY A 59 9.87 1.91 -0.68
N TRP A 60 9.98 0.72 -0.05
CA TRP A 60 8.88 0.08 0.68
C TRP A 60 8.24 0.99 1.76
N MET A 61 9.03 1.77 2.50
CA MET A 61 8.48 2.73 3.46
C MET A 61 7.69 3.86 2.77
N PHE A 62 8.16 4.31 1.61
CA PHE A 62 7.49 5.36 0.83
C PHE A 62 6.24 4.87 0.12
N SER A 63 6.08 3.56 -0.13
CA SER A 63 4.92 3.04 -0.86
C SER A 63 3.59 3.29 -0.14
N LYS A 64 3.60 3.25 1.19
CA LYS A 64 2.41 3.54 2.02
C LYS A 64 2.00 5.01 1.90
N VAL A 65 2.98 5.91 2.00
CA VAL A 65 2.77 7.35 1.89
C VAL A 65 2.34 7.72 0.48
N LEU A 66 3.02 7.20 -0.55
CA LEU A 66 2.63 7.40 -1.94
C LEU A 66 1.22 6.88 -2.20
N GLY A 67 0.87 5.71 -1.69
CA GLY A 67 -0.47 5.15 -1.83
C GLY A 67 -1.53 6.09 -1.25
N ILE A 68 -1.37 6.52 0.00
CA ILE A 68 -2.31 7.43 0.68
C ILE A 68 -2.42 8.77 -0.07
N VAL A 69 -1.29 9.38 -0.42
CA VAL A 69 -1.27 10.69 -1.08
C VAL A 69 -1.89 10.61 -2.48
N VAL A 70 -1.46 9.66 -3.30
CA VAL A 70 -1.94 9.53 -4.69
C VAL A 70 -3.43 9.17 -4.71
N SER A 71 -3.86 8.20 -3.89
CA SER A 71 -5.28 7.84 -3.85
C SER A 71 -6.15 8.93 -3.26
N GLY A 72 -5.70 9.59 -2.19
CA GLY A 72 -6.43 10.66 -1.52
C GLY A 72 -6.62 11.87 -2.45
N PHE A 73 -5.55 12.33 -3.09
CA PHE A 73 -5.62 13.43 -4.04
C PHE A 73 -6.43 13.09 -5.29
N ALA A 74 -6.35 11.86 -5.81
CA ALA A 74 -7.13 11.46 -6.96
C ALA A 74 -8.64 11.50 -6.68
N VAL A 75 -9.08 10.92 -5.56
CA VAL A 75 -10.49 10.94 -5.15
C VAL A 75 -10.93 12.39 -4.88
N PHE A 76 -10.11 13.17 -4.20
CA PHE A 76 -10.39 14.59 -3.94
C PHE A 76 -10.56 15.40 -5.22
N ALA A 77 -9.66 15.24 -6.19
CA ALA A 77 -9.72 15.94 -7.47
C ALA A 77 -10.98 15.52 -8.25
N LEU A 78 -11.24 14.22 -8.35
CA LEU A 78 -12.43 13.68 -9.03
C LEU A 78 -13.74 14.21 -8.42
N GLY A 79 -13.81 14.30 -7.09
CA GLY A 79 -14.95 14.89 -6.39
C GLY A 79 -15.06 16.41 -6.57
N SER A 80 -13.93 17.12 -6.54
CA SER A 80 -13.89 18.58 -6.70
C SER A 80 -14.31 19.04 -8.09
N PHE A 81 -13.99 18.26 -9.13
CA PHE A 81 -14.43 18.51 -10.49
C PHE A 81 -15.89 18.05 -10.76
N GLY A 82 -16.56 17.45 -9.77
CA GLY A 82 -17.93 16.94 -9.94
C GLY A 82 -18.04 15.76 -10.91
N LEU A 83 -16.93 15.08 -11.23
CA LEU A 83 -16.89 13.98 -12.20
C LEU A 83 -17.57 12.73 -11.67
N VAL A 84 -17.43 12.47 -10.37
CA VAL A 84 -18.00 11.31 -9.69
C VAL A 84 -18.49 11.69 -8.29
N PRO A 85 -19.60 11.07 -7.83
CA PRO A 85 -20.10 11.33 -6.49
C PRO A 85 -19.13 10.76 -5.45
N PHE A 86 -18.87 11.51 -4.38
CA PHE A 86 -18.01 11.09 -3.28
C PHE A 86 -18.71 10.01 -2.44
N THR A 87 -18.69 8.78 -2.94
CA THR A 87 -19.30 7.60 -2.32
C THR A 87 -18.27 6.51 -2.10
N ALA A 88 -18.49 5.65 -1.11
CA ALA A 88 -17.55 4.57 -0.79
C ALA A 88 -17.19 3.66 -1.98
N PRO A 89 -18.14 3.25 -2.86
CA PRO A 89 -17.81 2.44 -4.04
C PRO A 89 -16.89 3.16 -5.01
N VAL A 90 -17.13 4.46 -5.26
CA VAL A 90 -16.29 5.28 -6.16
C VAL A 90 -14.88 5.36 -5.61
N CYS A 91 -14.71 5.65 -4.32
CA CYS A 91 -13.40 5.70 -3.68
C CYS A 91 -12.64 4.37 -3.83
N LEU A 92 -13.30 3.23 -3.60
CA LEU A 92 -12.70 1.90 -3.74
C LEU A 92 -12.30 1.60 -5.19
N ILE A 93 -13.14 1.94 -6.16
CA ILE A 93 -12.84 1.78 -7.59
C ILE A 93 -11.65 2.64 -7.99
N THR A 94 -11.62 3.91 -7.61
CA THR A 94 -10.50 4.82 -7.90
C THR A 94 -9.19 4.29 -7.33
N VAL A 95 -9.18 3.86 -6.06
CA VAL A 95 -8.01 3.23 -5.44
C VAL A 95 -7.58 1.98 -6.20
N GLY A 96 -8.52 1.11 -6.56
CA GLY A 96 -8.25 -0.12 -7.31
C GLY A 96 -7.62 0.15 -8.67
N VAL A 97 -8.14 1.12 -9.43
CA VAL A 97 -7.58 1.55 -10.71
C VAL A 97 -6.16 2.08 -10.56
N LEU A 98 -5.89 2.88 -9.51
CA LEU A 98 -4.54 3.41 -9.26
C LEU A 98 -3.54 2.32 -8.86
N ILE A 99 -3.99 1.32 -8.09
CA ILE A 99 -3.16 0.15 -7.78
C ILE A 99 -2.79 -0.61 -9.07
N LEU A 100 -3.77 -0.87 -9.94
CA LEU A 100 -3.52 -1.51 -11.23
C LEU A 100 -2.54 -0.70 -12.09
N ALA A 101 -2.72 0.62 -12.17
CA ALA A 101 -1.81 1.51 -12.88
C ALA A 101 -0.38 1.48 -12.31
N SER A 102 -0.25 1.46 -10.97
CA SER A 102 1.03 1.31 -10.28
C SER A 102 1.74 0.00 -10.66
N TRP A 103 0.99 -1.11 -10.73
CA TRP A 103 1.53 -2.41 -11.12
C TRP A 103 1.97 -2.44 -12.58
N ILE A 104 1.16 -1.91 -13.49
CA ILE A 104 1.51 -1.80 -14.91
C ILE A 104 2.78 -0.96 -15.09
N PHE A 105 2.83 0.22 -14.47
CA PHE A 105 3.97 1.13 -14.53
C PHE A 105 5.25 0.50 -13.94
N GLY A 106 5.15 -0.12 -12.78
CA GLY A 106 6.28 -0.77 -12.13
C GLY A 106 6.79 -1.98 -12.91
N CYS A 107 5.90 -2.82 -13.46
CA CYS A 107 6.27 -3.92 -14.35
C CYS A 107 6.99 -3.43 -15.61
N PHE A 108 6.48 -2.38 -16.27
CA PHE A 108 7.10 -1.80 -17.46
C PHE A 108 8.49 -1.23 -17.14
N ARG A 109 8.63 -0.44 -16.06
CA ARG A 109 9.94 0.12 -15.68
C ARG A 109 10.91 -0.96 -15.23
N TYR A 110 10.45 -1.97 -14.49
CA TYR A 110 11.31 -3.08 -14.09
C TYR A 110 11.84 -3.86 -15.31
N ALA A 111 10.97 -4.12 -16.30
CA ALA A 111 11.37 -4.73 -17.57
C ALA A 111 12.37 -3.86 -18.34
N SER A 112 12.17 -2.54 -18.37
CA SER A 112 13.08 -1.60 -19.04
C SER A 112 14.46 -1.52 -18.38
N MET A 113 14.53 -1.58 -17.04
CA MET A 113 15.79 -1.54 -16.29
C MET A 113 16.64 -2.79 -16.50
N ARG A 114 16.01 -3.98 -16.62
CA ARG A 114 16.75 -5.20 -16.96
C ARG A 114 17.47 -5.12 -18.30
N ARG A 115 16.84 -4.53 -19.33
CA ARG A 115 17.45 -4.44 -20.67
C ARG A 115 18.73 -3.60 -20.71
N LYS A 116 18.85 -2.60 -19.83
CA LYS A 116 19.99 -1.68 -19.79
C LYS A 116 21.24 -2.26 -19.10
N SER A 117 21.13 -3.41 -18.44
CA SER A 117 22.24 -4.08 -17.75
C SER A 117 22.86 -5.22 -18.57
N THR A 118 22.23 -5.61 -19.68
CA THR A 118 22.66 -6.71 -20.56
C THR A 118 23.25 -6.23 -21.89
N SER A 119 23.42 -4.91 -22.05
CA SER A 119 24.07 -4.26 -23.20
C SER A 119 25.20 -3.37 -22.71
#